data_AF-A0A7S0C5V2-F1
#
_entry.id   AF-A0A7S0C5V2-F1
#
_cell.length_a   1.000
_cell.length_b   1.000
_cell.length_c   1.000
_cell.angle_alpha   90.00
_cell.angle_beta   90.00
_cell.angle_gamma   90.00
#
_symmetry.space_group_name_H-M   'P 1'
#
loop_
_entity.id
_entity.type
_entity.pdbx_description
1 polymer ?
#
loop_
_entity_poly.entity_id
_entity_poly.type
_entity_poly.pdbx_seq_one_letter_code
_entity_poly.pdbx_strand_id
1 'polypeptide(L)'
;FSLSPGGLLLPWHMGVLSSLEEQGYLTSATPLAGSSAGAIAVAAHAAGVSPWDTVEATIRLNGALCGGAVDNTGGGGVAARGRLLPLLRTELEDMLPENVHELYNEREGTVGIAYREVFPVPKNVLRTAYDSKDDCIEAVCNSSMFPFFSTDWPCVVRAPGDDLPYVPRLVVDGFFAVPRERFGCPVLPNVDRTVLVSVFPGAVSDETIEAADRIEPPPNADPATFVRRATRTSSRKECGVMYEE
;
A
#
# COMPACT_ATOMS: atom_id res chain seq x y z
N PHE A 1 -3.99 2.02 -13.28
CA PHE A 1 -4.72 1.39 -12.17
C PHE A 1 -4.52 2.18 -10.88
N SER A 2 -5.54 2.26 -10.03
CA SER A 2 -5.50 2.97 -8.76
C SER A 2 -5.89 2.05 -7.61
N LEU A 3 -4.97 1.83 -6.67
CA LEU A 3 -5.08 0.80 -5.63
C LEU A 3 -5.43 1.42 -4.27
N SER A 4 -6.47 0.88 -3.63
CA SER A 4 -6.94 1.31 -2.32
C SER A 4 -5.97 0.93 -1.19
N PRO A 5 -6.22 1.39 0.05
CA PRO A 5 -5.65 0.79 1.24
C PRO A 5 -6.16 -0.63 1.43
N GLY A 6 -5.44 -1.40 2.24
CA GLY A 6 -5.83 -2.77 2.59
C GLY A 6 -5.16 -3.34 3.84
N GLY A 7 -4.22 -2.61 4.48
CA GLY A 7 -3.45 -3.12 5.61
C GLY A 7 -2.81 -4.48 5.31
N LEU A 8 -3.14 -5.49 6.12
CA LEU A 8 -2.65 -6.86 5.96
C LEU A 8 -3.18 -7.59 4.70
N LEU A 9 -4.10 -6.99 3.95
CA LEU A 9 -4.61 -7.53 2.69
C LEU A 9 -3.73 -7.19 1.47
N LEU A 10 -2.48 -6.76 1.69
CA LEU A 10 -1.50 -6.57 0.61
C LEU A 10 -1.43 -7.75 -0.39
N PRO A 11 -1.47 -9.03 0.04
CA PRO A 11 -1.40 -10.16 -0.90
C PRO A 11 -2.50 -10.15 -1.97
N TRP A 12 -3.67 -9.58 -1.66
CA TRP A 12 -4.73 -9.44 -2.66
C TRP A 12 -4.37 -8.44 -3.75
N HIS A 13 -3.76 -7.31 -3.40
CA HIS A 13 -3.27 -6.37 -4.42
C HIS A 13 -2.20 -7.01 -5.31
N MET A 14 -1.28 -7.79 -4.72
CA MET A 14 -0.26 -8.49 -5.49
C MET A 14 -0.89 -9.49 -6.46
N GLY A 15 -1.88 -10.27 -6.02
CA GLY A 15 -2.61 -11.19 -6.90
C GLY A 15 -3.34 -10.47 -8.06
N VAL A 16 -3.95 -9.31 -7.79
CA VAL A 16 -4.58 -8.49 -8.85
C VAL A 16 -3.54 -7.98 -9.85
N LEU A 17 -2.42 -7.43 -9.37
CA LEU A 17 -1.36 -6.92 -10.25
C LEU A 17 -0.76 -8.03 -11.12
N SER A 18 -0.45 -9.18 -10.52
CA SER A 18 0.03 -10.37 -11.25
C SER A 18 -0.96 -10.80 -12.35
N SER A 19 -2.25 -10.92 -12.01
CA SER A 19 -3.25 -11.33 -12.99
C SER A 19 -3.41 -10.31 -14.13
N LEU A 20 -3.38 -9.01 -13.82
CA LEU A 20 -3.45 -7.95 -14.85
C LEU A 20 -2.23 -7.96 -15.76
N GLU A 21 -1.05 -8.25 -15.23
CA GLU A 21 0.20 -8.35 -15.99
C GLU A 21 0.20 -9.59 -16.89
N GLU A 22 -0.17 -10.76 -16.37
CA GLU A 22 -0.29 -12.02 -17.13
C GLU A 22 -1.28 -11.91 -18.29
N GLN A 23 -2.36 -11.14 -18.11
CA GLN A 23 -3.36 -10.90 -19.16
C GLN A 23 -2.98 -9.75 -20.11
N GLY A 24 -1.83 -9.09 -19.91
CA GLY A 24 -1.33 -8.01 -20.75
C GLY A 24 -2.03 -6.66 -20.57
N TYR A 25 -2.86 -6.49 -19.53
CA TYR A 25 -3.50 -5.22 -19.19
C TYR A 25 -2.60 -4.29 -18.39
N LEU A 26 -1.64 -4.85 -17.66
CA LEU A 26 -0.64 -4.09 -16.91
C LEU A 26 0.72 -4.22 -17.60
N THR A 27 1.22 -3.09 -18.12
CA THR A 27 2.51 -2.99 -18.82
C THR A 27 3.37 -1.86 -18.24
N SER A 28 4.61 -1.72 -18.70
CA SER A 28 5.50 -0.59 -18.34
C SER A 28 4.86 0.77 -18.62
N ALA A 29 4.05 0.89 -19.68
CA ALA A 29 3.35 2.10 -20.07
C ALA A 29 2.14 2.43 -19.18
N THR A 30 1.65 1.46 -18.40
CA THR A 30 0.43 1.60 -17.63
C THR A 30 0.69 2.41 -16.35
N PRO A 31 0.02 3.55 -16.14
CA PRO A 31 0.15 4.32 -14.92
C PRO A 31 -0.42 3.58 -13.71
N LEU A 32 0.29 3.62 -12.59
CA LEU A 32 -0.07 2.98 -11.33
C LEU A 32 -0.06 4.02 -10.21
N ALA A 33 -1.07 3.99 -9.34
CA ALA A 33 -1.02 4.73 -8.10
C ALA A 33 -1.63 3.97 -6.94
N GLY A 34 -1.15 4.22 -5.73
CA GLY A 34 -1.61 3.51 -4.54
C GLY A 34 -1.57 4.35 -3.27
N SER A 35 -2.37 3.91 -2.30
CA SER A 35 -2.35 4.41 -0.92
C SER A 35 -2.18 3.26 0.06
N SER A 36 -1.44 3.46 1.15
CA SER A 36 -1.23 2.46 2.21
C SER A 36 -0.75 1.11 1.64
N ALA A 37 -1.44 -0.01 1.88
CA ALA A 37 -1.10 -1.29 1.24
C ALA A 37 -1.06 -1.22 -0.29
N GLY A 38 -1.96 -0.47 -0.94
CA GLY A 38 -1.90 -0.23 -2.37
C GLY A 38 -0.62 0.50 -2.81
N ALA A 39 -0.08 1.40 -1.97
CA ALA A 39 1.19 2.07 -2.24
C ALA A 39 2.38 1.10 -2.16
N ILE A 40 2.38 0.18 -1.18
CA ILE A 40 3.40 -0.87 -1.08
C ILE A 40 3.35 -1.78 -2.32
N ALA A 41 2.16 -2.18 -2.77
CA ALA A 41 1.99 -3.01 -3.96
C ALA A 41 2.49 -2.32 -5.24
N VAL A 42 2.13 -1.05 -5.43
CA VAL A 42 2.59 -0.24 -6.57
C VAL A 42 4.11 -0.07 -6.54
N ALA A 43 4.68 0.23 -5.39
CA ALA A 43 6.12 0.38 -5.22
C ALA A 43 6.86 -0.92 -5.57
N ALA A 44 6.47 -2.04 -4.96
CA ALA A 44 7.10 -3.33 -5.20
C ALA A 44 7.01 -3.75 -6.69
N HIS A 45 5.83 -3.66 -7.30
CA HIS A 45 5.63 -4.01 -8.70
C HIS A 45 6.43 -3.10 -9.64
N ALA A 46 6.39 -1.77 -9.43
CA ALA A 46 7.13 -0.84 -10.27
C ALA A 46 8.66 -1.01 -10.16
N ALA A 47 9.15 -1.51 -9.02
CA ALA A 47 10.55 -1.82 -8.80
C ALA A 47 10.98 -3.17 -9.39
N GLY A 48 10.06 -3.94 -9.98
CA GLY A 48 10.33 -5.29 -10.50
C GLY A 48 10.53 -6.34 -9.41
N VAL A 49 10.08 -6.08 -8.19
CA VAL A 49 10.13 -7.07 -7.10
C VAL A 49 9.09 -8.15 -7.37
N SER A 50 9.45 -9.41 -7.14
CA SER A 50 8.51 -10.50 -7.36
C SER A 50 7.28 -10.37 -6.44
N PRO A 51 6.07 -10.72 -6.93
CA PRO A 51 4.88 -10.75 -6.10
C PRO A 51 5.03 -11.64 -4.86
N TRP A 52 5.75 -12.75 -5.00
CA TRP A 52 6.01 -13.69 -3.92
C TRP A 52 6.89 -13.08 -2.82
N ASP A 53 8.01 -12.44 -3.18
CA ASP A 53 8.91 -11.81 -2.21
C ASP A 53 8.21 -10.70 -1.42
N THR A 54 7.32 -9.97 -2.10
CA THR A 54 6.49 -8.91 -1.49
C THR A 54 5.50 -9.49 -0.45
N VAL A 55 4.88 -10.63 -0.76
CA VAL A 55 3.98 -11.33 0.17
C VAL A 55 4.76 -11.89 1.36
N GLU A 56 5.92 -12.51 1.13
CA GLU A 56 6.80 -13.03 2.18
C GLU A 56 7.30 -11.91 3.12
N ALA A 57 7.66 -10.74 2.59
CA ALA A 57 8.00 -9.56 3.38
C ALA A 57 6.84 -9.12 4.31
N THR A 58 5.61 -9.20 3.82
CA THR A 58 4.42 -8.91 4.64
C THR A 58 4.24 -9.91 5.77
N ILE A 59 4.52 -11.19 5.52
CA ILE A 59 4.47 -12.24 6.54
C ILE A 59 5.54 -12.00 7.61
N ARG A 60 6.78 -11.69 7.22
CA ARG A 60 7.87 -11.35 8.16
C ARG A 60 7.52 -10.13 9.02
N LEU A 61 7.05 -9.06 8.39
CA LEU A 61 6.62 -7.85 9.07
C LEU A 61 5.50 -8.14 10.07
N ASN A 62 4.46 -8.87 9.66
CA ASN A 62 3.36 -9.26 10.55
C ASN A 62 3.85 -10.16 11.70
N GLY A 63 4.78 -11.08 11.41
CA GLY A 63 5.45 -11.91 12.41
C GLY A 63 6.23 -11.08 13.43
N ALA A 64 6.97 -10.05 13.00
CA ALA A 64 7.72 -9.16 13.88
C ALA A 64 6.82 -8.25 14.73
N LEU A 65 5.66 -7.85 14.20
CA LEU A 65 4.63 -7.13 14.95
C LEU A 65 4.00 -8.01 16.04
N CYS A 66 3.65 -9.26 15.71
CA CYS A 66 3.06 -10.22 16.64
C CYS A 66 4.07 -10.80 17.65
N GLY A 67 5.32 -10.99 17.22
CA GLY A 67 6.40 -11.65 17.95
C GLY A 67 6.92 -10.89 19.16
N GLY A 68 6.57 -9.60 19.29
CA GLY A 68 6.80 -8.82 20.52
C GLY A 68 5.81 -9.13 21.66
N ALA A 69 4.84 -10.03 21.44
CA ALA A 69 3.82 -10.44 22.42
C ALA A 69 3.96 -11.90 22.88
N VAL A 70 5.10 -12.55 22.62
CA VAL A 70 5.36 -13.93 23.07
C VAL A 70 6.23 -13.94 24.34
N ASP A 71 5.92 -13.06 25.27
CA ASP A 71 6.22 -13.27 26.68
C ASP A 71 4.91 -13.81 27.29
N ASN A 72 4.96 -14.97 27.94
CA ASN A 72 3.82 -15.71 28.51
C ASN A 72 3.16 -15.00 29.73
N THR A 73 2.88 -13.70 29.62
CA THR A 73 2.32 -12.86 30.68
C THR A 73 1.10 -12.08 30.18
N GLY A 74 0.07 -12.80 29.73
CA GLY A 74 -1.35 -12.42 29.89
C GLY A 74 -1.76 -10.95 29.67
N GLY A 75 -1.20 -10.25 28.67
CA GLY A 75 -1.51 -8.85 28.37
C GLY A 75 -1.72 -8.63 26.88
N GLY A 76 -2.95 -8.72 26.41
CA GLY A 76 -3.31 -8.45 25.02
C GLY A 76 -3.15 -6.97 24.63
N GLY A 77 -2.69 -6.73 23.40
CA GLY A 77 -3.06 -5.52 22.64
C GLY A 77 -2.04 -4.39 22.45
N VAL A 78 -0.80 -4.48 22.95
CA VAL A 78 0.15 -3.34 22.98
C VAL A 78 1.29 -3.43 21.94
N ALA A 79 1.42 -4.54 21.20
CA ALA A 79 2.67 -4.87 20.48
C ALA A 79 2.90 -4.21 19.10
N ALA A 80 1.89 -3.56 18.49
CA ALA A 80 2.01 -2.96 17.14
C ALA A 80 2.18 -1.43 17.12
N ARG A 81 1.83 -0.75 18.22
CA ARG A 81 1.76 0.71 18.28
C ARG A 81 3.17 1.31 18.19
N GLY A 82 3.41 2.18 17.20
CA GLY A 82 4.71 2.81 16.98
C GLY A 82 5.78 1.93 16.31
N ARG A 83 5.53 0.63 16.09
CA ARG A 83 6.52 -0.32 15.54
C ARG A 83 6.34 -0.61 14.05
N LEU A 84 5.16 -0.32 13.48
CA LEU A 84 4.86 -0.63 12.08
C LEU A 84 5.75 0.14 11.09
N LEU A 85 5.86 1.46 11.22
CA LEU A 85 6.62 2.25 10.24
C LEU A 85 8.13 1.92 10.22
N PRO A 86 8.81 1.75 11.37
CA PRO A 86 10.21 1.31 11.38
C PRO A 86 10.40 -0.07 10.73
N LEU A 87 9.54 -1.04 11.05
CA LEU A 87 9.63 -2.39 10.48
C LEU A 87 9.33 -2.39 8.97
N LEU A 88 8.34 -1.61 8.53
CA LEU A 88 8.04 -1.41 7.12
C LEU A 88 9.22 -0.80 6.38
N ARG A 89 9.86 0.22 6.96
CA ARG A 89 11.06 0.83 6.38
C ARG A 89 12.17 -0.22 6.20
N THR A 90 12.47 -1.04 7.21
CA THR A 90 13.47 -2.10 7.11
C THR A 90 13.15 -3.08 5.98
N GLU A 91 11.91 -3.57 5.89
CA GLU A 91 11.54 -4.49 4.80
C GLU A 91 11.63 -3.82 3.42
N LEU A 92 11.30 -2.54 3.29
CA LEU A 92 11.45 -1.80 2.04
C LEU A 92 12.92 -1.54 1.67
N GLU A 93 13.78 -1.30 2.67
CA GLU A 93 15.23 -1.14 2.47
C GLU A 93 15.87 -2.42 1.93
N ASP A 94 15.44 -3.57 2.43
CA ASP A 94 15.91 -4.89 1.99
C ASP A 94 15.33 -5.30 0.63
N MET A 95 14.05 -4.99 0.38
CA MET A 95 13.31 -5.45 -0.79
C MET A 95 13.55 -4.59 -2.04
N LEU A 96 13.66 -3.26 -1.89
CA LEU A 96 13.78 -2.36 -3.04
C LEU A 96 15.24 -2.24 -3.50
N PRO A 97 15.50 -2.26 -4.83
CA PRO A 97 16.85 -2.08 -5.35
C PRO A 97 17.36 -0.65 -5.11
N GLU A 98 18.68 -0.45 -5.13
CA GLU A 98 19.29 0.85 -4.83
C GLU A 98 18.87 1.95 -5.82
N ASN A 99 18.68 1.59 -7.09
CA ASN A 99 18.25 2.49 -8.15
C ASN A 99 16.72 2.57 -8.32
N VAL A 100 15.92 2.22 -7.29
CA VAL A 100 14.45 2.19 -7.39
C VAL A 100 13.83 3.53 -7.84
N HIS A 101 14.42 4.65 -7.43
CA HIS A 101 13.99 5.99 -7.83
C HIS A 101 14.16 6.23 -9.35
N GLU A 102 15.25 5.73 -9.94
CA GLU A 102 15.46 5.76 -11.39
C GLU A 102 14.41 4.88 -12.08
N LEU A 103 14.18 3.65 -11.59
CA LEU A 103 13.18 2.74 -12.14
C LEU A 103 11.77 3.36 -12.14
N TYR A 104 11.40 4.08 -11.09
CA TYR A 104 10.09 4.76 -11.03
C TYR A 104 10.00 5.94 -11.98
N ASN A 105 11.05 6.76 -12.06
CA ASN A 105 11.07 7.97 -12.90
C ASN A 105 11.19 7.65 -14.39
N GLU A 106 11.89 6.60 -14.76
CA GLU A 106 12.13 6.18 -16.15
C GLU A 106 11.01 5.30 -16.71
N ARG A 107 10.14 4.76 -15.85
CA ARG A 107 8.95 4.02 -16.27
C ARG A 107 8.04 4.91 -17.10
N GLU A 108 7.64 4.42 -18.28
CA GLU A 108 6.73 5.14 -19.19
C GLU A 108 5.39 5.48 -18.51
N GLY A 109 4.81 4.52 -17.78
CA GLY A 109 3.65 4.74 -16.93
C GLY A 109 4.04 5.31 -15.57
N THR A 110 3.36 6.38 -15.15
CA THR A 110 3.62 7.04 -13.87
C THR A 110 3.48 6.11 -12.65
N VAL A 111 4.37 6.25 -11.67
CA VAL A 111 4.31 5.57 -10.36
C VAL A 111 3.90 6.57 -9.28
N GLY A 112 2.64 6.55 -8.87
CA GLY A 112 2.05 7.48 -7.93
C GLY A 112 1.89 6.93 -6.51
N ILE A 113 2.48 7.59 -5.51
CA ILE A 113 2.30 7.24 -4.10
C ILE A 113 1.56 8.37 -3.39
N ALA A 114 0.37 8.09 -2.86
CA ALA A 114 -0.48 9.09 -2.25
C ALA A 114 -0.34 9.16 -0.72
N TYR A 115 -0.27 10.35 -0.16
CA TYR A 115 -0.33 10.61 1.28
C TYR A 115 -0.91 12.01 1.54
N ARG A 116 -1.24 12.34 2.79
CA ARG A 116 -1.78 13.66 3.13
C ARG A 116 -0.91 14.38 4.13
N GLU A 117 -0.53 15.60 3.80
CA GLU A 117 0.05 16.54 4.75
C GLU A 117 -1.08 17.32 5.41
N VAL A 118 -1.07 17.39 6.74
CA VAL A 118 -2.06 18.14 7.53
C VAL A 118 -1.48 19.42 8.11
N PHE A 119 -0.16 19.55 8.10
CA PHE A 119 0.58 20.73 8.56
C PHE A 119 1.91 20.79 7.77
N PRO A 120 2.42 21.99 7.40
CA PRO A 120 1.94 23.33 7.79
C PRO A 120 0.71 23.82 7.04
N VAL A 121 0.57 23.45 5.77
CA VAL A 121 -0.63 23.74 4.96
C VAL A 121 -1.24 22.40 4.58
N PRO A 122 -2.51 22.14 4.91
CA PRO A 122 -3.16 20.89 4.53
C PRO A 122 -3.13 20.70 3.01
N LYS A 123 -2.53 19.61 2.53
CA LYS A 123 -2.50 19.25 1.11
C LYS A 123 -2.54 17.75 0.90
N ASN A 124 -3.23 17.36 -0.16
CA ASN A 124 -3.21 16.00 -0.67
C ASN A 124 -1.99 15.88 -1.59
N VAL A 125 -1.14 14.89 -1.35
CA VAL A 125 0.09 14.67 -2.11
C VAL A 125 -0.06 13.38 -2.91
N LEU A 126 0.22 13.47 -4.21
CA LEU A 126 0.52 12.33 -5.06
C LEU A 126 1.96 12.48 -5.52
N ARG A 127 2.88 11.76 -4.89
CA ARG A 127 4.30 11.78 -5.28
C ARG A 127 4.45 10.93 -6.55
N THR A 128 5.06 11.51 -7.58
CA THR A 128 5.27 10.86 -8.89
C THR A 128 6.70 11.03 -9.42
N ALA A 129 7.55 11.73 -8.68
CA ALA A 129 8.95 11.95 -8.99
C ALA A 129 9.76 11.69 -7.72
N TYR A 130 10.89 11.01 -7.86
CA TYR A 130 11.65 10.50 -6.73
C TYR A 130 13.13 10.83 -6.86
N ASP A 131 13.72 11.38 -5.80
CA ASP A 131 15.12 11.84 -5.84
C ASP A 131 16.11 10.76 -5.40
N SER A 132 15.66 9.77 -4.61
CA SER A 132 16.49 8.69 -4.09
C SER A 132 15.67 7.48 -3.65
N LYS A 133 16.33 6.37 -3.34
CA LYS A 133 15.69 5.21 -2.70
C LYS A 133 15.02 5.60 -1.38
N ASP A 134 15.66 6.44 -0.56
CA ASP A 134 15.09 6.88 0.71
C ASP A 134 13.81 7.70 0.51
N ASP A 135 13.76 8.54 -0.52
CA ASP A 135 12.55 9.29 -0.88
C ASP A 135 11.40 8.37 -1.32
N CYS A 136 11.70 7.31 -2.09
CA CYS A 136 10.72 6.28 -2.42
C CYS A 136 10.15 5.60 -1.17
N ILE A 137 11.04 5.20 -0.25
CA ILE A 137 10.67 4.52 1.00
C ILE A 137 9.88 5.47 1.91
N GLU A 138 10.31 6.73 2.04
CA GLU A 138 9.60 7.75 2.81
C GLU A 138 8.18 7.95 2.28
N ALA A 139 8.00 8.05 0.95
CA ALA A 139 6.68 8.18 0.34
C ALA A 139 5.75 7.00 0.70
N VAL A 140 6.25 5.76 0.63
CA VAL A 140 5.48 4.56 1.00
C VAL A 140 5.17 4.53 2.51
N CYS A 141 6.13 4.87 3.37
CA CYS A 141 5.91 4.96 4.81
C CYS A 141 4.90 6.05 5.18
N ASN A 142 4.96 7.22 4.52
CA ASN A 142 3.97 8.29 4.68
C ASN A 142 2.58 7.82 4.26
N SER A 143 2.51 7.11 3.14
CA SER A 143 1.28 6.53 2.62
C SER A 143 0.66 5.48 3.55
N SER A 144 1.48 4.83 4.40
CA SER A 144 1.08 3.75 5.32
C SER A 144 0.92 4.20 6.79
N MET A 145 0.97 5.51 7.04
CA MET A 145 0.86 6.07 8.38
C MET A 145 -0.62 6.21 8.78
N PHE A 146 -1.21 5.13 9.28
CA PHE A 146 -2.59 5.17 9.76
C PHE A 146 -2.65 5.66 11.21
N PRO A 147 -3.40 6.75 11.52
CA PRO A 147 -3.46 7.33 12.86
C PRO A 147 -3.81 6.31 13.94
N PHE A 148 -3.04 6.30 15.04
CA PHE A 148 -3.21 5.40 16.21
C PHE A 148 -3.06 3.89 15.94
N PHE A 149 -2.85 3.50 14.69
CA PHE A 149 -2.54 2.12 14.30
C PHE A 149 -1.04 1.98 14.03
N SER A 150 -0.50 2.81 13.12
CA SER A 150 0.91 2.75 12.72
C SER A 150 1.84 3.49 13.70
N THR A 151 1.33 4.47 14.45
CA THR A 151 2.12 5.26 15.41
C THR A 151 1.33 5.59 16.69
N ASP A 152 2.04 5.97 17.75
CA ASP A 152 1.44 6.43 19.01
C ASP A 152 0.74 7.80 18.91
N TRP A 153 0.96 8.52 17.81
CA TRP A 153 0.52 9.88 17.56
C TRP A 153 -0.45 9.93 16.36
N PRO A 154 -1.36 10.92 16.25
CA PRO A 154 -2.28 11.01 15.11
C PRO A 154 -1.62 11.26 13.74
N CYS A 155 -0.34 11.62 13.71
CA CYS A 155 0.43 11.90 12.50
C CYS A 155 1.91 11.53 12.67
N VAL A 156 2.64 11.31 11.58
CA VAL A 156 4.11 11.25 11.63
C VAL A 156 4.69 12.64 11.40
N VAL A 157 5.73 12.96 12.15
CA VAL A 157 6.50 14.20 11.99
C VAL A 157 7.60 13.93 10.97
N ARG A 158 7.66 14.73 9.92
CA ARG A 158 8.70 14.70 8.89
C ARG A 158 9.53 15.96 8.89
N ALA A 159 10.73 15.83 8.31
CA ALA A 159 11.60 16.95 8.06
C ALA A 159 10.87 18.05 7.27
N PRO A 160 11.29 19.32 7.46
CA PRO A 160 10.77 20.43 6.67
C PRO A 160 10.86 20.16 5.17
N GLY A 161 9.84 20.59 4.44
CA GLY A 161 9.87 20.56 2.97
C GLY A 161 10.59 21.79 2.41
N ASP A 162 10.87 21.77 1.11
CA ASP A 162 11.58 22.85 0.41
C ASP A 162 10.88 24.20 0.52
N ASP A 163 9.53 24.19 0.54
CA ASP A 163 8.70 25.40 0.63
C ASP A 163 8.87 26.14 1.97
N LEU A 164 9.15 25.41 3.06
CA LEU A 164 9.22 25.93 4.42
C LEU A 164 10.36 25.23 5.18
N PRO A 165 11.63 25.61 4.95
CA PRO A 165 12.82 24.84 5.33
C PRO A 165 13.06 24.69 6.84
N TYR A 166 12.24 25.34 7.67
CA TYR A 166 12.34 25.29 9.14
C TYR A 166 11.08 24.75 9.81
N VAL A 167 10.03 24.44 9.04
CA VAL A 167 8.73 24.04 9.58
C VAL A 167 8.51 22.56 9.32
N PRO A 168 8.38 21.71 10.36
CA PRO A 168 8.17 20.28 10.16
C PRO A 168 6.84 20.02 9.44
N ARG A 169 6.77 18.89 8.74
CA ARG A 169 5.52 18.42 8.11
C ARG A 169 4.84 17.40 9.00
N LEU A 170 3.52 17.49 9.14
CA LEU A 170 2.73 16.44 9.78
C LEU A 170 1.99 15.67 8.70
N VAL A 171 2.18 14.36 8.66
CA VAL A 171 1.72 13.49 7.57
C VAL A 171 0.83 12.37 8.10
N VAL A 172 -0.18 12.00 7.33
CA VAL A 172 -1.10 10.88 7.57
C VAL A 172 -1.28 10.04 6.29
N ASP A 173 -1.84 8.84 6.47
CA ASP A 173 -2.07 7.81 5.43
C ASP A 173 -2.72 8.36 4.16
N GLY A 174 -2.37 7.73 3.03
CA GLY A 174 -2.93 8.05 1.71
C GLY A 174 -4.44 7.86 1.59
N PHE A 175 -5.06 7.05 2.46
CA PHE A 175 -6.50 6.95 2.58
C PHE A 175 -7.17 8.32 2.73
N PHE A 176 -6.53 9.26 3.44
CA PHE A 176 -7.07 10.59 3.69
C PHE A 176 -6.78 11.62 2.59
N ALA A 177 -6.02 11.22 1.56
CA ALA A 177 -5.59 12.09 0.46
C ALA A 177 -6.64 12.21 -0.67
N VAL A 178 -7.71 11.41 -0.64
CA VAL A 178 -8.77 11.41 -1.65
C VAL A 178 -10.17 11.46 -1.03
N PRO A 179 -11.21 11.80 -1.82
CA PRO A 179 -12.59 11.71 -1.37
C PRO A 179 -12.97 10.31 -0.89
N ARG A 180 -13.95 10.23 0.03
CA ARG A 180 -14.36 8.98 0.67
C ARG A 180 -14.91 7.97 -0.33
N GLU A 181 -15.54 8.47 -1.38
CA GLU A 181 -16.18 7.71 -2.45
C GLU A 181 -15.15 6.86 -3.23
N ARG A 182 -13.88 7.29 -3.24
CA ARG A 182 -12.77 6.55 -3.86
C ARG A 182 -12.10 5.55 -2.92
N PHE A 183 -12.48 5.54 -1.65
CA PHE A 183 -11.93 4.64 -0.64
C PHE A 183 -10.39 4.61 -0.63
N GLY A 184 -9.74 5.77 -0.72
CA GLY A 184 -8.28 5.86 -0.74
C GLY A 184 -7.62 5.63 -2.11
N CYS A 185 -8.33 5.17 -3.14
CA CYS A 185 -7.79 5.04 -4.50
C CYS A 185 -7.38 6.41 -5.08
N PRO A 186 -6.07 6.68 -5.30
CA PRO A 186 -5.60 7.96 -5.82
C PRO A 186 -6.17 8.34 -7.20
N VAL A 187 -6.16 9.63 -7.52
CA VAL A 187 -6.49 10.13 -8.87
C VAL A 187 -5.19 10.37 -9.61
N LEU A 188 -4.95 9.62 -10.69
CA LEU A 188 -3.84 9.87 -11.59
C LEU A 188 -4.23 10.95 -12.61
N PRO A 189 -3.41 11.99 -12.82
CA PRO A 189 -3.66 12.96 -13.87
C PRO A 189 -3.35 12.37 -15.26
N ASN A 190 -3.98 12.92 -16.30
CA ASN A 190 -3.67 12.63 -17.71
C ASN A 190 -3.77 11.15 -18.10
N VAL A 191 -4.82 10.46 -17.64
CA VAL A 191 -5.13 9.07 -18.03
C VAL A 191 -6.46 9.00 -18.77
N ASP A 192 -6.54 8.15 -19.79
CA ASP A 192 -7.76 7.97 -20.60
C ASP A 192 -8.84 7.14 -19.87
N ARG A 193 -8.41 6.22 -19.01
CA ARG A 193 -9.29 5.31 -18.26
C ARG A 193 -8.68 5.00 -16.90
N THR A 194 -9.51 5.00 -15.87
CA THR A 194 -9.09 4.64 -14.50
C THR A 194 -9.84 3.41 -14.04
N VAL A 195 -9.09 2.36 -13.71
CA VAL A 195 -9.64 1.17 -13.02
C VAL A 195 -9.26 1.24 -11.54
N LEU A 196 -10.26 1.18 -10.67
CA LEU A 196 -10.11 1.19 -9.21
C LEU A 196 -9.99 -0.25 -8.70
N VAL A 197 -9.01 -0.47 -7.84
CA VAL A 197 -8.67 -1.79 -7.30
C VAL A 197 -8.80 -1.74 -5.79
N SER A 198 -9.84 -2.36 -5.24
CA SER A 198 -10.12 -2.33 -3.80
C SER A 198 -10.23 -3.72 -3.18
N VAL A 199 -9.56 -3.92 -2.05
CA VAL A 199 -9.61 -5.18 -1.29
C VAL A 199 -10.93 -5.38 -0.53
N PHE A 200 -11.80 -4.36 -0.47
CA PHE A 200 -13.05 -4.40 0.28
C PHE A 200 -14.25 -4.33 -0.67
N PRO A 201 -15.20 -5.27 -0.57
CA PRO A 201 -16.35 -5.33 -1.47
C PRO A 201 -17.24 -4.09 -1.29
N GLY A 202 -17.55 -3.40 -2.38
CA GLY A 202 -18.46 -2.25 -2.39
C GLY A 202 -17.93 -1.02 -1.65
N ALA A 203 -16.63 -0.99 -1.34
CA ALA A 203 -16.03 0.11 -0.59
C ALA A 203 -15.89 1.38 -1.44
N VAL A 204 -15.74 1.21 -2.75
CA VAL A 204 -15.71 2.29 -3.73
C VAL A 204 -17.13 2.63 -4.15
N SER A 205 -17.55 3.87 -3.88
CA SER A 205 -18.86 4.41 -4.25
C SER A 205 -18.78 5.57 -5.24
N ASP A 206 -17.61 5.81 -5.85
CA ASP A 206 -17.41 6.87 -6.85
C ASP A 206 -18.27 6.62 -8.10
N GLU A 207 -19.37 7.36 -8.23
CA GLU A 207 -20.34 7.24 -9.33
C GLU A 207 -19.74 7.63 -10.69
N THR A 208 -18.59 8.31 -10.73
CA THR A 208 -17.91 8.67 -11.98
C THR A 208 -17.15 7.50 -12.60
N ILE A 209 -16.99 6.39 -11.87
CA ILE A 209 -16.30 5.18 -12.32
C ILE A 209 -17.32 4.09 -12.61
N GLU A 210 -17.32 3.59 -13.85
CA GLU A 210 -18.19 2.50 -14.27
C GLU A 210 -17.96 1.22 -13.44
N ALA A 211 -19.00 0.39 -13.26
CA ALA A 211 -18.86 -0.86 -12.52
C ALA A 211 -17.82 -1.82 -13.14
N ALA A 212 -17.65 -1.78 -14.47
CA ALA A 212 -16.63 -2.56 -15.18
C ALA A 212 -15.18 -2.06 -14.93
N ASP A 213 -15.02 -0.86 -14.37
CA ASP A 213 -13.74 -0.25 -14.01
C ASP A 213 -13.44 -0.39 -12.52
N ARG A 214 -14.06 -1.37 -11.87
CA ARG A 214 -13.86 -1.71 -10.46
C ARG A 214 -13.44 -3.17 -10.34
N ILE A 215 -12.27 -3.39 -9.76
CA ILE A 215 -11.80 -4.71 -9.34
C ILE A 215 -11.95 -4.75 -7.83
N GLU A 216 -12.87 -5.56 -7.35
CA GLU A 216 -13.16 -5.74 -5.93
C GLU A 216 -13.64 -7.17 -5.66
N PRO A 217 -13.52 -7.68 -4.42
CA PRO A 217 -14.14 -8.94 -4.05
C PRO A 217 -15.65 -8.91 -4.29
N PRO A 218 -16.28 -10.06 -4.58
CA PRO A 218 -17.72 -10.11 -4.78
C PRO A 218 -18.49 -9.70 -3.51
N PRO A 219 -19.66 -9.05 -3.63
CA PRO A 219 -20.42 -8.45 -2.52
C PRO A 219 -20.89 -9.44 -1.43
N ASN A 220 -20.90 -10.73 -1.73
CA ASN A 220 -21.24 -11.79 -0.75
C ASN A 220 -20.04 -12.22 0.12
N ALA A 221 -18.87 -11.61 -0.05
CA ALA A 221 -17.72 -11.84 0.80
C ALA A 221 -17.88 -11.04 2.09
N ASP A 222 -18.22 -11.71 3.20
CA ASP A 222 -18.15 -11.09 4.54
C ASP A 222 -16.71 -10.55 4.77
N PRO A 223 -16.51 -9.24 5.01
CA PRO A 223 -15.19 -8.66 5.22
C PRO A 223 -14.43 -9.31 6.37
N ALA A 224 -15.14 -9.75 7.43
CA ALA A 224 -14.53 -10.48 8.53
C ALA A 224 -14.06 -11.87 8.07
N THR A 225 -14.82 -12.54 7.21
CA THR A 225 -14.42 -13.80 6.57
C THR A 225 -13.25 -13.60 5.61
N PHE A 226 -13.18 -12.48 4.88
CA PHE A 226 -12.08 -12.20 3.96
C PHE A 226 -10.76 -11.95 4.69
N VAL A 227 -10.78 -11.07 5.71
CA VAL A 227 -9.62 -10.85 6.60
C VAL A 227 -9.23 -12.15 7.29
N ARG A 228 -10.18 -12.92 7.81
CA ARG A 228 -9.92 -14.24 8.43
C ARG A 228 -9.32 -15.26 7.45
N ARG A 229 -9.73 -15.27 6.18
CA ARG A 229 -9.15 -16.14 5.15
C ARG A 229 -7.74 -15.70 4.77
N ALA A 230 -7.53 -14.40 4.55
CA ALA A 230 -6.24 -13.83 4.20
C ALA A 230 -5.19 -13.94 5.33
N THR A 231 -5.64 -14.00 6.59
CA THR A 231 -4.76 -14.10 7.78
C THR A 231 -4.66 -15.51 8.35
N ARG A 232 -5.34 -16.51 7.76
CA ARG A 232 -5.21 -17.92 8.15
C ARG A 232 -4.08 -18.55 7.35
N THR A 233 -3.26 -19.34 8.04
CA THR A 233 -2.29 -20.21 7.39
C THR A 233 -3.00 -21.23 6.51
N SER A 234 -2.60 -21.31 5.24
CA SER A 234 -3.10 -22.31 4.29
C SER A 234 -2.82 -23.71 4.82
N SER A 235 -3.79 -24.61 4.69
CA SER A 235 -3.61 -26.01 5.04
C SER A 235 -2.64 -26.68 4.06
N ARG A 236 -1.96 -27.77 4.49
CA ARG A 236 -1.10 -28.58 3.62
C ARG A 236 -1.78 -29.03 2.32
N LYS A 237 -3.11 -29.21 2.38
CA LYS A 237 -3.95 -29.62 1.25
C LYS A 237 -4.21 -28.47 0.28
N GLU A 238 -4.38 -27.23 0.76
CA GLU A 238 -4.50 -26.04 -0.10
C GLU A 238 -3.17 -25.67 -0.75
N CYS A 239 -2.04 -25.85 -0.06
CA CYS A 239 -0.72 -25.73 -0.67
C CYS A 239 -0.53 -26.74 -1.81
N GLY A 240 -0.90 -28.01 -1.62
CA GLY A 240 -0.75 -29.05 -2.64
C GLY A 240 -1.50 -28.73 -3.94
N VAL A 241 -2.64 -28.03 -3.87
CA VAL A 241 -3.44 -27.65 -5.05
C VAL A 241 -2.84 -26.44 -5.79
N MET A 242 -2.09 -25.55 -5.13
CA MET A 242 -1.49 -24.36 -5.77
C MET A 242 -0.15 -24.65 -6.46
N TYR A 243 0.52 -25.75 -6.15
CA TYR A 243 1.84 -26.10 -6.70
C TYR A 243 1.83 -27.35 -7.60
N GLU A 244 0.66 -27.94 -7.87
CA GLU A 244 0.49 -29.01 -8.85
C GLU A 244 -0.16 -28.46 -10.11
N GLU A 245 0.66 -27.86 -10.99
CA GLU A 245 0.49 -27.87 -12.45
C GLU A 245 1.70 -28.54 -13.12
#